data_AF-A0A0B1SRM5-F1
#
_entry.id   AF-A0A0B1SRM5-F1
#
_cell.length_a   1.000
_cell.length_b   1.000
_cell.length_c   1.000
_cell.angle_alpha   90.00
_cell.angle_beta   90.00
_cell.angle_gamma   90.00
#
_symmetry.space_group_name_H-M   'P 1'
#
loop_
_entity.id
_entity.type
_entity.pdbx_description
1 polymer ?
#
loop_
_entity_poly.entity_id
_entity_poly.type
_entity_poly.pdbx_seq_one_letter_code
_entity_poly.pdbx_strand_id
1 'polypeptide(L)'
;MRYGFPGFDNLRTFEDYVLSYDRKTRTAHWVCEHLTPTRLIYDKSVDRSKCEFRADPSIHKYFQSENTDYKGSGYDRGHLAAAGNHRRSQNSVDQTFLLSNMSPQVGKGFNRDKWNDLEKYARKVAKKSLNTYILTGPLYLPRKAEDGNKYVIGANNVAVPTHFFKVILAETSPGNFEMECFVLPNEVIPDTAELAIFYVPLDMIERSAGFLIFDKLPKNQLKKKLITKVEEEKLAKDVFTYRSYIAQGKASVVLSEISERTDNPSLKAVRRLAEYQNPSNKKHIATEVQREVSEGTAATDDTSCIVAALILNEEGNPEDAMRILAKSSSLEARSATVFTLLQMDRVDLALKELKKMNEVDEDATLTQLSLAWVNMAMGKDKLKDAYYIFQEMMDKYGQSPQLLVAQSAVLILQGKYKDA
;
A
#
# COMPACT_ATOMS: atom_id res chain seq x y z
N MET A 1 2.63 -24.60 11.72
CA MET A 1 3.25 -23.63 12.65
C MET A 1 4.76 -23.48 12.43
N ARG A 2 5.21 -23.35 11.17
CA ARG A 2 6.66 -23.32 10.84
C ARG A 2 7.36 -22.05 11.32
N TYR A 3 6.66 -20.92 11.30
CA TYR A 3 7.22 -19.60 11.60
C TYR A 3 6.84 -19.07 12.98
N GLY A 4 6.56 -19.95 13.94
CA GLY A 4 6.21 -19.58 15.30
C GLY A 4 4.74 -19.77 15.64
N PHE A 5 4.44 -19.68 16.93
CA PHE A 5 3.09 -19.71 17.51
C PHE A 5 2.77 -18.32 18.03
N PRO A 6 1.64 -17.69 17.63
CA PRO A 6 1.29 -16.38 18.17
C PRO A 6 1.04 -16.42 19.68
N GLY A 7 0.46 -17.51 20.19
CA GLY A 7 0.33 -17.77 21.61
C GLY A 7 0.15 -19.26 21.88
N PHE A 8 0.05 -19.65 23.15
CA PHE A 8 -0.08 -21.07 23.54
C PHE A 8 -1.38 -21.36 24.31
N ASP A 9 -2.28 -20.39 24.45
CA ASP A 9 -3.52 -20.57 25.19
C ASP A 9 -4.48 -21.53 24.45
N ASN A 10 -4.91 -22.59 25.16
CA ASN A 10 -5.82 -23.64 24.68
C ASN A 10 -5.62 -24.06 23.22
N LEU A 11 -4.40 -24.49 22.87
CA LEU A 11 -4.11 -24.97 21.51
C LEU A 11 -4.88 -26.25 21.16
N ARG A 12 -5.35 -26.28 19.91
CA ARG A 12 -6.04 -27.41 19.27
C ARG A 12 -5.41 -27.62 17.89
N THR A 13 -5.07 -28.87 17.60
CA THR A 13 -4.54 -29.27 16.30
C THR A 13 -5.59 -30.13 15.61
N PHE A 14 -5.99 -29.69 14.41
CA PHE A 14 -6.89 -30.42 13.53
C PHE A 14 -6.08 -30.98 12.35
N GLU A 15 -6.74 -31.69 11.44
CA GLU A 15 -6.05 -32.35 10.32
C GLU A 15 -5.28 -31.36 9.45
N ASP A 16 -5.84 -30.16 9.22
CA ASP A 16 -5.30 -29.21 8.24
C ASP A 16 -5.26 -27.76 8.72
N TYR A 17 -5.53 -27.51 10.01
CA TYR A 17 -5.35 -26.20 10.65
C TYR A 17 -5.03 -26.34 12.15
N VAL A 18 -4.48 -25.27 12.74
CA VAL A 18 -4.22 -25.15 14.17
C VAL A 18 -4.98 -23.95 14.71
N LEU A 19 -5.55 -24.09 15.91
CA LEU A 19 -6.38 -23.07 16.54
C LEU A 19 -5.93 -22.83 17.99
N SER A 20 -5.94 -21.59 18.44
CA SER A 20 -5.84 -21.21 19.86
C SER A 20 -7.19 -20.70 20.32
N TYR A 21 -7.80 -21.34 21.33
CA TYR A 21 -9.17 -21.04 21.74
C TYR A 21 -9.23 -20.11 22.95
N ASP A 22 -10.03 -19.06 22.85
CA ASP A 22 -10.32 -18.17 23.97
C ASP A 22 -11.58 -18.62 24.70
N ARG A 23 -11.37 -19.28 25.84
CA ARG A 23 -12.47 -19.74 26.71
C ARG A 23 -13.31 -18.59 27.27
N LYS A 24 -12.78 -17.37 27.35
CA LYS A 24 -13.48 -16.19 27.86
C LYS A 24 -14.47 -15.65 26.84
N THR A 25 -14.06 -15.55 25.57
CA THR A 25 -14.91 -15.00 24.49
C THR A 25 -15.73 -16.06 23.75
N ARG A 26 -15.41 -17.35 23.96
CA ARG A 26 -16.02 -18.50 23.27
C ARG A 26 -15.75 -18.51 21.76
N THR A 27 -14.70 -17.80 21.33
CA THR A 27 -14.17 -17.74 19.97
C THR A 27 -12.69 -18.13 19.98
N ALA A 28 -12.06 -18.28 18.82
CA ALA A 28 -10.61 -18.44 18.77
C ALA A 28 -9.89 -17.11 19.06
N HIS A 29 -8.69 -17.17 19.65
CA HIS A 29 -7.71 -16.08 19.60
C HIS A 29 -7.19 -15.92 18.17
N TRP A 30 -6.85 -17.05 17.54
CA TRP A 30 -6.37 -17.12 16.16
C TRP A 30 -6.49 -18.55 15.62
N VAL A 31 -6.49 -18.66 14.30
CA VAL A 31 -6.45 -19.90 13.53
C VAL A 31 -5.35 -19.78 12.48
N CYS A 32 -4.56 -20.84 12.30
CA CYS A 32 -3.44 -20.91 11.37
C CYS A 32 -3.64 -22.06 10.37
N GLU A 33 -3.62 -21.72 9.08
CA GLU A 33 -3.77 -22.63 7.95
C GLU A 33 -2.47 -22.66 7.13
N HIS A 34 -2.12 -23.81 6.54
CA HIS A 34 -1.02 -23.94 5.57
C HIS A 34 -1.55 -24.49 4.26
N LEU A 35 -1.59 -23.65 3.24
CA LEU A 35 -2.09 -23.96 1.91
C LEU A 35 -0.93 -24.10 0.94
N THR A 36 -1.10 -25.03 -0.01
CA THR A 36 -0.24 -25.21 -1.17
C THR A 36 -1.15 -25.44 -2.39
N PRO A 37 -0.64 -25.27 -3.62
CA PRO A 37 -1.42 -25.58 -4.82
C PRO A 37 -1.98 -27.02 -4.80
N THR A 38 -1.20 -27.97 -4.28
CA THR A 38 -1.61 -29.38 -4.15
C THR A 38 -2.70 -29.59 -3.09
N ARG A 39 -2.64 -28.90 -1.94
CA ARG A 39 -3.68 -28.97 -0.90
C ARG A 39 -5.01 -28.34 -1.33
N LEU A 40 -4.97 -27.41 -2.29
CA LEU A 40 -6.16 -26.76 -2.83
C LEU A 40 -6.83 -27.55 -3.97
N ILE A 41 -6.28 -28.69 -4.38
CA ILE A 41 -6.93 -29.58 -5.34
C ILE A 41 -8.12 -30.24 -4.64
N TYR A 42 -9.30 -30.06 -5.23
CA TYR A 42 -10.54 -30.59 -4.68
C TYR A 42 -10.64 -32.11 -4.87
N ASP A 43 -10.81 -32.84 -3.77
CA ASP A 43 -11.18 -34.25 -3.82
C ASP A 43 -12.69 -34.38 -4.04
N LYS A 44 -13.07 -35.07 -5.12
CA LYS A 44 -14.48 -35.25 -5.53
C LYS A 44 -15.32 -36.03 -4.50
N SER A 45 -14.68 -36.78 -3.60
CA SER A 45 -15.36 -37.51 -2.53
C SER A 45 -15.81 -36.61 -1.37
N VAL A 46 -15.27 -35.39 -1.28
CA VAL A 46 -15.55 -34.44 -0.19
C VAL A 46 -16.78 -33.61 -0.50
N ASP A 47 -17.78 -33.66 0.37
CA ASP A 47 -19.04 -32.96 0.19
C ASP A 47 -19.33 -32.04 1.38
N ARG A 48 -19.24 -30.72 1.13
CA ARG A 48 -19.50 -29.69 2.14
C ARG A 48 -20.95 -29.70 2.63
N SER A 49 -21.90 -30.16 1.82
CA SER A 49 -23.32 -30.17 2.20
C SER A 49 -23.63 -31.15 3.34
N LYS A 50 -22.74 -32.11 3.58
CA LYS A 50 -22.80 -33.06 4.69
C LYS A 50 -22.24 -32.51 6.00
N CYS A 51 -21.60 -31.35 5.97
CA CYS A 51 -21.01 -30.75 7.16
C CYS A 51 -22.08 -30.06 8.00
N GLU A 52 -22.04 -30.28 9.31
CA GLU A 52 -22.97 -29.68 10.27
C GLU A 52 -22.22 -28.88 11.32
N PHE A 53 -22.71 -27.68 11.61
CA PHE A 53 -22.21 -26.88 12.72
C PHE A 53 -22.50 -27.59 14.04
N ARG A 54 -21.46 -27.85 14.84
CA ARG A 54 -21.60 -28.54 16.13
C ARG A 54 -20.60 -28.01 17.15
N ALA A 55 -20.98 -28.07 18.43
CA ALA A 55 -20.07 -27.74 19.52
C ALA A 55 -18.82 -28.61 19.46
N ASP A 56 -17.67 -28.06 19.85
CA ASP A 56 -16.41 -28.79 19.90
C ASP A 56 -16.36 -29.62 21.20
N PRO A 57 -16.44 -30.96 21.12
CA PRO A 57 -16.49 -31.81 22.30
C PRO A 57 -15.18 -31.79 23.10
N SER A 58 -14.08 -31.30 22.52
CA SER A 58 -12.80 -31.16 23.22
C SER A 58 -12.75 -29.95 24.16
N ILE A 59 -13.69 -29.01 24.05
CA ILE A 59 -13.78 -27.83 24.91
C ILE A 59 -14.69 -28.16 26.09
N HIS A 60 -14.31 -27.79 27.31
CA HIS A 60 -15.16 -27.98 28.48
C HIS A 60 -16.48 -27.21 28.33
N LYS A 61 -17.61 -27.81 28.71
CA LYS A 61 -18.98 -27.27 28.48
C LYS A 61 -19.16 -25.81 28.86
N TYR A 62 -18.56 -25.35 29.96
CA TYR A 62 -18.65 -23.94 30.41
C TYR A 62 -18.11 -22.92 29.40
N PHE A 63 -17.27 -23.36 28.48
CA PHE A 63 -16.56 -22.52 27.53
C PHE A 63 -16.91 -22.87 26.09
N GLN A 64 -17.90 -23.75 25.86
CA GLN A 64 -18.39 -24.03 24.51
C GLN A 64 -19.31 -22.89 24.06
N SER A 65 -19.26 -22.58 22.77
CA SER A 65 -20.39 -21.95 22.07
C SER A 65 -21.29 -23.03 21.49
N GLU A 66 -22.58 -22.76 21.45
CA GLU A 66 -23.61 -23.67 20.93
C GLU A 66 -24.39 -23.01 19.77
N ASN A 67 -25.05 -23.84 18.96
CA ASN A 67 -25.89 -23.33 17.86
C ASN A 67 -27.03 -22.43 18.35
N THR A 68 -27.50 -22.66 19.57
CA THR A 68 -28.52 -21.85 20.26
C THR A 68 -28.05 -20.42 20.53
N ASP A 69 -26.75 -20.19 20.73
CA ASP A 69 -26.21 -18.85 20.95
C ASP A 69 -26.27 -17.99 19.67
N TYR A 70 -26.10 -18.62 18.51
CA TYR A 70 -26.13 -17.96 17.20
C TYR A 70 -27.54 -17.82 16.65
N LYS A 71 -28.45 -18.75 16.99
CA LYS A 71 -29.81 -18.78 16.44
C LYS A 71 -30.59 -17.52 16.85
N GLY A 72 -31.01 -16.72 15.87
CA GLY A 72 -31.76 -15.49 16.10
C GLY A 72 -30.94 -14.31 16.62
N SER A 73 -29.61 -14.45 16.68
CA SER A 73 -28.71 -13.40 17.20
C SER A 73 -28.49 -12.21 16.25
N GLY A 74 -28.83 -12.37 14.97
CA GLY A 74 -28.47 -11.43 13.90
C GLY A 74 -27.08 -11.67 13.28
N TYR A 75 -26.29 -12.59 13.83
CA TYR A 75 -24.96 -12.94 13.33
C TYR A 75 -24.91 -14.35 12.72
N ASP A 76 -24.08 -14.51 11.71
CA ASP A 76 -23.70 -15.80 11.15
C ASP A 76 -22.65 -16.50 12.03
N ARG A 77 -22.60 -17.83 11.90
CA ARG A 77 -21.47 -18.66 12.33
C ARG A 77 -20.34 -18.49 11.32
N GLY A 78 -19.54 -17.44 11.50
CA GLY A 78 -18.45 -17.07 10.60
C GLY A 78 -17.21 -17.93 10.81
N HIS A 79 -16.70 -18.52 9.74
CA HIS A 79 -15.51 -19.38 9.80
C HIS A 79 -14.23 -18.53 9.93
N LEU A 80 -13.27 -18.98 10.75
CA LEU A 80 -11.92 -18.44 10.76
C LEU A 80 -10.98 -19.23 9.82
N ALA A 81 -10.90 -20.56 9.99
CA ALA A 81 -10.44 -21.47 8.94
C ALA A 81 -11.60 -21.82 8.01
N ALA A 82 -11.50 -21.40 6.75
CA ALA A 82 -12.61 -21.50 5.80
C ALA A 82 -12.75 -22.92 5.25
N ALA A 83 -13.98 -23.46 5.23
CA ALA A 83 -14.28 -24.77 4.61
C ALA A 83 -13.80 -24.90 3.15
N GLY A 84 -13.68 -23.77 2.43
CA GLY A 84 -13.13 -23.71 1.07
C GLY A 84 -11.66 -24.11 0.96
N ASN A 85 -10.91 -24.05 2.06
CA ASN A 85 -9.46 -24.28 2.09
C ASN A 85 -9.10 -25.74 2.41
N HIS A 86 -10.01 -26.49 3.05
CA HIS A 86 -9.73 -27.80 3.66
C HIS A 86 -10.54 -28.93 3.01
N ARG A 87 -10.33 -29.18 1.71
CA ARG A 87 -11.15 -30.12 0.93
C ARG A 87 -10.40 -31.36 0.45
N ARG A 88 -9.42 -31.81 1.25
CA ARG A 88 -8.63 -33.01 0.97
C ARG A 88 -9.26 -34.27 1.54
N SER A 89 -9.97 -34.15 2.67
CA SER A 89 -10.74 -35.23 3.26
C SER A 89 -12.06 -34.70 3.80
N GLN A 90 -13.05 -35.58 3.97
CA GLN A 90 -14.32 -35.18 4.58
C GLN A 90 -14.08 -34.71 6.03
N ASN A 91 -13.17 -35.38 6.75
CA ASN A 91 -12.82 -35.00 8.10
C ASN A 91 -12.20 -33.59 8.18
N SER A 92 -11.31 -33.22 7.24
CA SER A 92 -10.71 -31.89 7.23
C SER A 92 -11.75 -30.79 7.05
N VAL A 93 -12.75 -30.98 6.18
CA VAL A 93 -13.83 -30.00 6.00
C VAL A 93 -14.80 -30.02 7.19
N ASP A 94 -15.17 -31.19 7.72
CA ASP A 94 -16.07 -31.32 8.86
C ASP A 94 -15.51 -30.63 10.12
N GLN A 95 -14.20 -30.73 10.34
CA GLN A 95 -13.52 -30.06 11.45
C GLN A 95 -13.61 -28.53 11.36
N THR A 96 -13.81 -27.95 10.18
CA THR A 96 -14.01 -26.49 10.04
C THR A 96 -15.37 -26.03 10.56
N PHE A 97 -16.35 -26.93 10.69
CA PHE A 97 -17.69 -26.63 11.19
C PHE A 97 -17.83 -26.78 12.72
N LEU A 98 -16.74 -27.08 13.43
CA LEU A 98 -16.72 -27.00 14.89
C LEU A 98 -16.89 -25.55 15.33
N LEU A 99 -17.77 -25.32 16.31
CA LEU A 99 -18.07 -23.97 16.81
C LEU A 99 -16.86 -23.30 17.49
N SER A 100 -15.81 -24.05 17.84
CA SER A 100 -14.53 -23.49 18.28
C SER A 100 -13.84 -22.66 17.19
N ASN A 101 -14.06 -22.99 15.90
CA ASN A 101 -13.58 -22.26 14.72
C ASN A 101 -14.54 -21.11 14.30
N MET A 102 -15.63 -20.88 15.04
CA MET A 102 -16.61 -19.85 14.71
C MET A 102 -16.40 -18.56 15.49
N SER A 103 -16.81 -17.46 14.88
CA SER A 103 -17.04 -16.19 15.55
C SER A 103 -18.31 -15.53 14.99
N PRO A 104 -19.05 -14.75 15.81
CA PRO A 104 -20.20 -13.99 15.32
C PRO A 104 -19.78 -12.99 14.24
N GLN A 105 -20.25 -13.19 13.02
CA GLN A 105 -19.97 -12.33 11.88
C GLN A 105 -21.26 -11.74 11.30
N VAL A 106 -21.23 -10.48 10.87
CA VAL A 106 -22.33 -9.90 10.09
C VAL A 106 -22.52 -10.74 8.83
N GLY A 107 -23.76 -11.10 8.50
CA GLY A 107 -24.07 -12.01 7.42
C GLY A 107 -23.87 -11.38 6.03
N LYS A 108 -24.92 -10.71 5.54
CA LYS A 108 -24.89 -9.99 4.25
C LYS A 108 -23.99 -8.76 4.35
N GLY A 109 -23.17 -8.53 3.33
CA GLY A 109 -22.17 -7.46 3.26
C GLY A 109 -20.85 -7.77 3.97
N PHE A 110 -20.75 -8.91 4.68
CA PHE A 110 -19.51 -9.29 5.37
C PHE A 110 -19.20 -10.78 5.19
N ASN A 111 -19.67 -11.69 6.06
CA ASN A 111 -19.34 -13.13 6.01
C ASN A 111 -19.64 -13.75 4.64
N ARG A 112 -20.81 -13.45 4.08
CA ARG A 112 -21.29 -14.04 2.82
C ARG A 112 -20.67 -13.38 1.58
N ASP A 113 -20.13 -12.18 1.74
CA ASP A 113 -19.69 -11.28 0.67
C ASP A 113 -18.23 -10.86 0.87
N LYS A 114 -17.93 -9.69 1.46
CA LYS A 114 -16.56 -9.12 1.51
C LYS A 114 -15.52 -10.01 2.21
N TRP A 115 -15.88 -10.69 3.30
CA TRP A 115 -14.98 -11.64 3.98
C TRP A 115 -14.67 -12.85 3.09
N ASN A 116 -15.69 -13.39 2.41
CA ASN A 116 -15.54 -14.46 1.43
C ASN A 116 -14.71 -14.01 0.21
N ASP A 117 -14.76 -12.75 -0.21
CA ASP A 117 -13.86 -12.22 -1.23
C ASP A 117 -12.39 -12.24 -0.79
N LEU A 118 -12.11 -11.85 0.46
CA LEU A 118 -10.77 -11.98 1.04
C LEU A 118 -10.32 -13.45 1.13
N GLU A 119 -11.22 -14.37 1.47
CA GLU A 119 -10.91 -15.80 1.45
C GLU A 119 -10.61 -16.34 0.04
N LYS A 120 -11.38 -15.91 -0.98
CA LYS A 120 -11.12 -16.24 -2.38
C LYS A 120 -9.79 -15.68 -2.85
N TYR A 121 -9.46 -14.45 -2.43
CA TYR A 121 -8.18 -13.82 -2.70
C TYR A 121 -7.03 -14.61 -2.09
N ALA A 122 -7.12 -14.98 -0.81
CA ALA A 122 -6.08 -15.78 -0.15
C ALA A 122 -5.85 -17.13 -0.85
N ARG A 123 -6.92 -17.79 -1.32
CA ARG A 123 -6.81 -19.00 -2.16
C ARG A 123 -6.16 -18.71 -3.52
N LYS A 124 -6.39 -17.54 -4.12
CA LYS A 124 -5.76 -17.13 -5.40
C LYS A 124 -4.25 -16.92 -5.21
N VAL A 125 -3.83 -16.30 -4.11
CA VAL A 125 -2.42 -16.18 -3.72
C VAL A 125 -1.81 -17.58 -3.55
N ALA A 126 -2.45 -18.44 -2.75
CA ALA A 126 -1.96 -19.78 -2.47
C ALA A 126 -1.83 -20.70 -3.69
N LYS A 127 -2.64 -20.50 -4.74
CA LYS A 127 -2.49 -21.21 -6.03
C LYS A 127 -1.24 -20.82 -6.82
N LYS A 128 -0.67 -19.64 -6.56
CA LYS A 128 0.49 -19.09 -7.27
C LYS A 128 1.79 -19.17 -6.46
N SER A 129 1.71 -19.55 -5.18
CA SER A 129 2.85 -19.62 -4.26
C SER A 129 3.27 -21.06 -3.98
N LEU A 130 4.52 -21.26 -3.57
CA LEU A 130 5.00 -22.58 -3.15
C LEU A 130 4.33 -23.02 -1.85
N ASN A 131 4.28 -22.09 -0.88
CA ASN A 131 3.64 -22.26 0.41
C ASN A 131 2.90 -20.99 0.77
N THR A 132 1.73 -21.11 1.40
CA THR A 132 1.01 -19.96 1.95
C THR A 132 0.53 -20.29 3.36
N TYR A 133 0.94 -19.46 4.31
CA TYR A 133 0.53 -19.55 5.71
C TYR A 133 -0.47 -18.44 5.97
N ILE A 134 -1.65 -18.79 6.47
CA ILE A 134 -2.73 -17.82 6.72
C ILE A 134 -3.03 -17.84 8.20
N LEU A 135 -2.90 -16.68 8.86
CA LEU A 135 -3.35 -16.49 10.23
C LEU A 135 -4.63 -15.64 10.22
N THR A 136 -5.69 -16.11 10.87
CA THR A 136 -6.99 -15.45 10.91
C THR A 136 -7.48 -15.35 12.35
N GLY A 137 -8.06 -14.22 12.76
CA GLY A 137 -8.62 -14.10 14.10
C GLY A 137 -9.49 -12.85 14.32
N PRO A 138 -10.23 -12.81 15.44
CA PRO A 138 -11.02 -11.65 15.84
C PRO A 138 -10.16 -10.54 16.48
N LEU A 139 -10.65 -9.30 16.42
CA LEU A 139 -10.12 -8.15 17.15
C LEU A 139 -11.24 -7.39 17.88
N TYR A 140 -10.90 -6.87 19.04
CA TYR A 140 -11.77 -6.05 19.89
C TYR A 140 -11.18 -4.65 20.03
N LEU A 141 -11.25 -3.88 18.93
CA LEU A 141 -10.66 -2.55 18.84
C LEU A 141 -11.51 -1.53 19.62
N PRO A 142 -10.88 -0.57 20.31
CA PRO A 142 -11.61 0.47 21.01
C PRO A 142 -12.35 1.36 20.00
N ARG A 143 -13.66 1.52 20.18
CA ARG A 143 -14.45 2.58 19.55
C ARG A 143 -14.82 3.61 20.60
N LYS A 144 -14.80 4.90 20.25
CA LYS A 144 -15.52 5.94 21.01
C LYS A 144 -17.02 5.71 20.73
N ALA A 145 -17.70 4.96 21.58
CA ALA A 145 -19.12 4.67 21.40
C ALA A 145 -19.98 5.85 21.89
N GLU A 146 -21.11 6.12 21.22
CA GLU A 146 -22.20 6.97 21.77
C GLU A 146 -23.01 6.21 22.84
N ASP A 147 -22.95 4.87 22.86
CA ASP A 147 -23.80 3.95 23.62
C ASP A 147 -23.04 2.95 24.53
N GLY A 148 -21.69 2.95 24.51
CA GLY A 148 -20.83 2.33 25.53
C GLY A 148 -20.80 0.79 25.65
N ASN A 149 -21.58 0.04 24.89
CA ASN A 149 -21.78 -1.40 25.14
C ASN A 149 -20.85 -2.34 24.34
N LYS A 150 -20.40 -3.41 25.01
CA LYS A 150 -19.73 -4.58 24.41
C LYS A 150 -20.81 -5.64 24.10
N TYR A 151 -20.86 -6.13 22.86
CA TYR A 151 -21.90 -7.07 22.43
C TYR A 151 -21.46 -8.54 22.64
N VAL A 152 -22.29 -9.30 23.35
CA VAL A 152 -22.23 -10.77 23.46
C VAL A 152 -23.56 -11.35 23.01
N ILE A 153 -23.57 -12.59 22.53
CA ILE A 153 -24.79 -13.30 22.09
C ILE A 153 -24.98 -14.62 22.84
N GLY A 154 -26.25 -15.02 22.97
CA GLY A 154 -26.62 -16.31 23.54
C GLY A 154 -26.45 -16.46 25.05
N ALA A 155 -26.85 -17.62 25.58
CA ALA A 155 -26.73 -17.92 27.00
C ALA A 155 -25.28 -18.11 27.44
N ASN A 156 -24.41 -18.51 26.50
CA ASN A 156 -22.98 -18.69 26.77
C ASN A 156 -22.16 -17.40 26.65
N ASN A 157 -22.80 -16.25 26.36
CA ASN A 157 -22.17 -14.94 26.20
C ASN A 157 -21.00 -14.96 25.20
N VAL A 158 -21.23 -15.49 24.00
CA VAL A 158 -20.23 -15.52 22.93
C VAL A 158 -19.96 -14.09 22.49
N ALA A 159 -18.70 -13.65 22.55
CA ALA A 159 -18.34 -12.27 22.22
C ALA A 159 -18.47 -12.01 20.72
N VAL A 160 -18.97 -10.82 20.37
CA VAL A 160 -19.02 -10.34 18.99
C VAL A 160 -17.76 -9.49 18.72
N PRO A 161 -16.84 -9.94 17.85
CA PRO A 161 -15.68 -9.15 17.49
C PRO A 161 -16.05 -7.86 16.78
N THR A 162 -15.29 -6.80 17.02
CA THR A 162 -15.45 -5.54 16.29
C THR A 162 -14.89 -5.60 14.88
N HIS A 163 -13.82 -6.39 14.70
CA HIS A 163 -13.09 -6.54 13.43
C HIS A 163 -12.55 -7.97 13.36
N PHE A 164 -12.13 -8.36 12.16
CA PHE A 164 -11.36 -9.58 11.92
C PHE A 164 -10.10 -9.25 11.17
N PHE A 165 -9.03 -9.98 11.46
CA PHE A 165 -7.77 -9.86 10.71
C PHE A 165 -7.50 -11.11 9.89
N LYS A 166 -6.74 -10.94 8.80
CA LYS A 166 -6.10 -12.03 8.08
C LYS A 166 -4.68 -11.62 7.70
N VAL A 167 -3.69 -12.42 8.09
CA VAL A 167 -2.29 -12.27 7.67
C VAL A 167 -1.96 -13.43 6.74
N ILE A 168 -1.57 -13.11 5.50
CA ILE A 168 -1.21 -14.06 4.44
C ILE A 168 0.29 -13.94 4.23
N LEU A 169 1.03 -15.01 4.52
CA LEU A 169 2.47 -15.11 4.27
C LEU A 169 2.70 -16.11 3.14
N ALA A 170 3.11 -15.61 1.98
CA ALA A 170 3.27 -16.38 0.75
C ALA A 170 4.75 -16.54 0.38
N GLU A 171 5.21 -17.79 0.24
CA GLU A 171 6.53 -18.11 -0.32
C GLU A 171 6.43 -18.13 -1.85
N THR A 172 6.88 -17.05 -2.50
CA THR A 172 6.76 -16.88 -3.96
C THR A 172 7.87 -17.62 -4.72
N SER A 173 9.03 -17.77 -4.08
CA SER A 173 10.14 -18.63 -4.51
C SER A 173 10.91 -19.10 -3.28
N PRO A 174 11.77 -20.13 -3.36
CA PRO A 174 12.40 -20.71 -2.18
C PRO A 174 13.13 -19.66 -1.33
N GLY A 175 12.68 -19.46 -0.10
CA GLY A 175 13.25 -18.47 0.83
C GLY A 175 12.87 -17.01 0.56
N ASN A 176 11.98 -16.71 -0.39
CA ASN A 176 11.46 -15.38 -0.66
C ASN A 176 9.97 -15.32 -0.32
N PHE A 177 9.63 -14.44 0.62
CA PHE A 177 8.29 -14.28 1.15
C PHE A 177 7.71 -12.91 0.87
N GLU A 178 6.41 -12.90 0.64
CA GLU A 178 5.57 -11.71 0.60
C GLU A 178 4.51 -11.82 1.70
N MET A 179 4.23 -10.71 2.37
CA MET A 179 3.24 -10.68 3.45
C MET A 179 2.18 -9.61 3.20
N GLU A 180 0.94 -10.04 3.41
CA GLU A 180 -0.26 -9.23 3.26
C GLU A 180 -1.10 -9.29 4.52
N CYS A 181 -1.48 -8.13 5.04
CA CYS A 181 -2.15 -8.00 6.33
C CYS A 181 -3.44 -7.21 6.14
N PHE A 182 -4.58 -7.81 6.49
CA PHE A 182 -5.90 -7.21 6.33
C PHE A 182 -6.58 -7.10 7.69
N VAL A 183 -7.28 -5.99 7.94
CA VAL A 183 -8.23 -5.83 9.05
C VAL A 183 -9.53 -5.27 8.49
N LEU A 184 -10.62 -6.02 8.64
CA LEU A 184 -11.95 -5.61 8.18
C LEU A 184 -12.89 -5.43 9.38
N PRO A 185 -13.71 -4.36 9.41
CA PRO A 185 -14.74 -4.20 10.43
C PRO A 185 -15.84 -5.25 10.27
N ASN A 186 -16.34 -5.76 11.40
CA ASN A 186 -17.45 -6.73 11.43
C ASN A 186 -18.80 -6.00 11.24
N GLU A 187 -18.97 -5.41 10.07
CA GLU A 187 -20.14 -4.61 9.67
C GLU A 187 -20.42 -4.79 8.17
N VAL A 188 -21.53 -4.24 7.69
CA VAL A 188 -21.88 -4.31 6.26
C VAL A 188 -20.87 -3.48 5.46
N ILE A 189 -20.12 -4.13 4.56
CA ILE A 189 -19.17 -3.47 3.66
C ILE A 189 -19.76 -3.45 2.25
N PRO A 190 -19.78 -2.30 1.55
CA PRO A 190 -20.23 -2.22 0.16
C PRO A 190 -19.42 -3.13 -0.76
N ASP A 191 -20.10 -3.78 -1.72
CA ASP A 191 -19.44 -4.67 -2.67
C ASP A 191 -18.37 -3.96 -3.51
N THR A 192 -18.56 -2.66 -3.78
CA THR A 192 -17.61 -1.79 -4.49
C THR A 192 -16.31 -1.50 -3.74
N ALA A 193 -16.26 -1.75 -2.42
CA ALA A 193 -15.05 -1.53 -1.64
C ALA A 193 -13.96 -2.54 -2.04
N GLU A 194 -12.83 -2.05 -2.52
CA GLU A 194 -11.68 -2.88 -2.89
C GLU A 194 -10.97 -3.43 -1.63
N LEU A 195 -10.45 -4.66 -1.69
CA LEU A 195 -9.71 -5.24 -0.56
C LEU A 195 -8.49 -4.41 -0.14
N ALA A 196 -7.91 -3.65 -1.07
CA ALA A 196 -6.72 -2.84 -0.84
C ALA A 196 -6.91 -1.75 0.22
N ILE A 197 -8.14 -1.28 0.45
CA ILE A 197 -8.40 -0.28 1.49
C ILE A 197 -8.30 -0.85 2.91
N PHE A 198 -8.33 -2.17 3.05
CA PHE A 198 -8.26 -2.88 4.33
C PHE A 198 -6.85 -3.37 4.66
N TYR A 199 -5.84 -3.03 3.85
CA TYR A 199 -4.45 -3.30 4.20
C TYR A 199 -4.06 -2.53 5.47
N VAL A 200 -3.39 -3.22 6.38
CA VAL A 200 -2.82 -2.62 7.59
C VAL A 200 -1.38 -3.11 7.80
N PRO A 201 -0.54 -2.36 8.54
CA PRO A 201 0.75 -2.88 8.98
C PRO A 201 0.60 -4.08 9.92
N LEU A 202 1.50 -5.06 9.83
CA LEU A 202 1.51 -6.24 10.73
C LEU A 202 1.49 -5.85 12.21
N ASP A 203 2.28 -4.85 12.59
CA ASP A 203 2.43 -4.40 13.98
C ASP A 203 1.14 -3.78 14.53
N MET A 204 0.25 -3.26 13.69
CA MET A 204 -1.08 -2.83 14.11
C MET A 204 -1.91 -4.03 14.60
N ILE A 205 -1.85 -5.15 13.86
CA ILE A 205 -2.53 -6.40 14.25
C ILE A 205 -1.89 -6.94 15.52
N GLU A 206 -0.56 -7.05 15.58
CA GLU A 206 0.15 -7.61 16.74
C GLU A 206 -0.12 -6.81 18.03
N ARG A 207 -0.10 -5.47 17.96
CA ARG A 207 -0.42 -4.60 19.10
C ARG A 207 -1.86 -4.74 19.55
N SER A 208 -2.79 -4.89 18.61
CA SER A 208 -4.22 -4.98 18.91
C SER A 208 -4.64 -6.36 19.40
N ALA A 209 -4.02 -7.41 18.86
CA ALA A 209 -4.32 -8.80 19.18
C ALA A 209 -3.56 -9.30 20.42
N GLY A 210 -2.44 -8.63 20.78
CA GLY A 210 -1.64 -8.97 21.95
C GLY A 210 -0.70 -10.16 21.74
N PHE A 211 -0.31 -10.45 20.50
CA PHE A 211 0.62 -11.53 20.16
C PHE A 211 1.47 -11.20 18.92
N LEU A 212 2.60 -11.87 18.78
CA LEU A 212 3.48 -11.76 17.60
C LEU A 212 3.08 -12.75 16.52
N ILE A 213 3.21 -12.37 15.26
CA ILE A 213 2.80 -13.18 14.11
C ILE A 213 4.02 -13.47 13.25
N PHE A 214 4.27 -14.76 13.02
CA PHE A 214 5.41 -15.25 12.23
C PHE A 214 6.79 -14.79 12.74
N ASP A 215 6.97 -14.69 14.06
CA ASP A 215 8.18 -14.19 14.74
C ASP A 215 9.47 -14.96 14.41
N LYS A 216 9.35 -16.20 13.93
CA LYS A 216 10.50 -17.03 13.51
C LYS A 216 10.86 -16.87 12.03
N LEU A 217 10.15 -16.04 11.27
CA LEU A 217 10.53 -15.75 9.88
C LEU A 217 11.80 -14.89 9.84
N PRO A 218 12.89 -15.32 9.19
CA PRO A 218 14.08 -14.48 9.02
C PRO A 218 13.75 -13.19 8.26
N LYS A 219 14.07 -12.03 8.83
CA LYS A 219 13.71 -10.71 8.26
C LYS A 219 14.21 -10.50 6.83
N ASN A 220 15.38 -11.05 6.49
CA ASN A 220 15.98 -10.96 5.15
C ASN A 220 15.22 -11.75 4.07
N GLN A 221 14.34 -12.66 4.47
CA GLN A 221 13.52 -13.47 3.57
C GLN A 221 12.20 -12.77 3.18
N LEU A 222 11.79 -11.72 3.89
CA LEU A 222 10.60 -10.94 3.55
C LEU A 222 10.97 -9.87 2.51
N LYS A 223 10.59 -10.10 1.25
CA LYS A 223 10.96 -9.23 0.10
C LYS A 223 9.96 -8.12 -0.18
N LYS A 224 8.69 -8.33 0.16
CA LYS A 224 7.62 -7.35 -0.03
C LYS A 224 6.71 -7.31 1.19
N LYS A 225 6.68 -6.15 1.85
CA LYS A 225 5.56 -5.73 2.68
C LYS A 225 4.70 -4.86 1.76
N LEU A 226 3.47 -5.26 1.47
CA LEU A 226 2.54 -4.38 0.77
C LEU A 226 2.34 -3.15 1.66
N ILE A 227 2.77 -1.99 1.16
CA ILE A 227 2.58 -0.69 1.79
C ILE A 227 1.09 -0.39 1.65
N THR A 228 0.45 0.06 2.73
CA THR A 228 -0.97 0.37 2.66
C THR A 228 -1.21 1.56 1.72
N LYS A 229 -2.38 1.65 1.08
CA LYS A 229 -2.74 2.86 0.29
C LYS A 229 -2.58 4.15 1.13
N VAL A 230 -2.87 4.07 2.42
CA VAL A 230 -2.68 5.16 3.38
C VAL A 230 -1.20 5.53 3.55
N GLU A 231 -0.30 4.55 3.61
CA GLU A 231 1.15 4.79 3.69
C GLU A 231 1.73 5.29 2.36
N GLU A 232 1.22 4.82 1.21
CA GLU A 232 1.59 5.37 -0.11
C GLU A 232 1.13 6.82 -0.25
N GLU A 233 -0.12 7.13 0.09
CA GLU A 233 -0.66 8.49 0.08
C GLU A 233 0.07 9.39 1.08
N LYS A 234 0.41 8.86 2.27
CA LYS A 234 1.22 9.59 3.25
C LYS A 234 2.62 9.87 2.70
N LEU A 235 3.28 8.88 2.11
CA LEU A 235 4.60 9.05 1.51
C LEU A 235 4.55 10.08 0.37
N ALA A 236 3.57 9.99 -0.53
CA ALA A 236 3.39 10.93 -1.61
C ALA A 236 3.17 12.37 -1.09
N LYS A 237 2.32 12.52 -0.06
CA LYS A 237 2.10 13.79 0.64
C LYS A 237 3.38 14.32 1.28
N ASP A 238 4.12 13.48 1.98
CA ASP A 238 5.36 13.86 2.68
C ASP A 238 6.42 14.29 1.65
N VAL A 239 6.64 13.50 0.59
CA VAL A 239 7.54 13.84 -0.53
C VAL A 239 7.17 15.19 -1.15
N PHE A 240 5.89 15.40 -1.49
CA PHE A 240 5.43 16.66 -2.07
C PHE A 240 5.64 17.85 -1.12
N THR A 241 5.29 17.68 0.16
CA THR A 241 5.41 18.72 1.19
C THR A 241 6.88 19.11 1.41
N TYR A 242 7.76 18.13 1.56
CA TYR A 242 9.18 18.38 1.79
C TYR A 242 9.86 19.00 0.57
N ARG A 243 9.55 18.54 -0.65
CA ARG A 243 10.06 19.19 -1.88
C ARG A 243 9.56 20.63 -2.01
N SER A 244 8.32 20.90 -1.60
CA SER A 244 7.78 22.26 -1.53
C SER A 244 8.52 23.13 -0.52
N TYR A 245 8.88 22.60 0.65
CA TYR A 245 9.71 23.34 1.62
C TYR A 245 11.11 23.63 1.08
N ILE A 246 11.74 22.69 0.38
CA ILE A 246 13.03 22.92 -0.29
C ILE A 246 12.91 24.07 -1.29
N ALA A 247 11.91 24.05 -2.15
CA ALA A 247 11.67 25.10 -3.15
C ALA A 247 11.39 26.49 -2.51
N GLN A 248 10.87 26.53 -1.28
CA GLN A 248 10.69 27.76 -0.49
C GLN A 248 11.95 28.19 0.28
N GLY A 249 13.11 27.54 0.08
CA GLY A 249 14.34 27.83 0.81
C GLY A 249 14.35 27.31 2.25
N LYS A 250 13.41 26.44 2.64
CA LYS A 250 13.26 25.89 3.99
C LYS A 250 13.85 24.48 4.11
N ALA A 251 15.02 24.25 3.51
CA ALA A 251 15.68 22.95 3.50
C ALA A 251 15.99 22.41 4.91
N SER A 252 16.28 23.30 5.87
CA SER A 252 16.56 22.92 7.27
C SER A 252 15.41 22.16 7.94
N VAL A 253 14.15 22.50 7.63
CA VAL A 253 12.97 21.78 8.14
C VAL A 253 12.95 20.34 7.62
N VAL A 254 13.29 20.14 6.36
CA VAL A 254 13.34 18.79 5.77
C VAL A 254 14.45 17.96 6.41
N LEU A 255 15.60 18.58 6.71
CA LEU A 255 16.72 17.90 7.37
C LEU A 255 16.43 17.53 8.83
N SER A 256 15.53 18.25 9.51
CA SER A 256 15.10 17.87 10.87
C SER A 256 14.04 16.77 10.88
N GLU A 257 13.17 16.73 9.87
CA GLU A 257 12.06 15.76 9.80
C GLU A 257 12.46 14.41 9.20
N ILE A 258 13.32 14.41 8.17
CA ILE A 258 13.76 13.16 7.53
C ILE A 258 15.04 12.66 8.21
N SER A 259 14.99 11.50 8.86
CA SER A 259 16.18 10.87 9.47
C SER A 259 17.28 10.54 8.46
N GLU A 260 18.54 10.74 8.83
CA GLU A 260 19.73 10.30 8.07
C GLU A 260 19.77 8.78 7.84
N ARG A 261 19.11 8.02 8.72
CA ARG A 261 19.05 6.55 8.67
C ARG A 261 17.81 6.03 7.96
N THR A 262 17.12 6.87 7.18
CA THR A 262 15.94 6.42 6.44
C THR A 262 16.32 5.40 5.38
N ASP A 263 15.65 4.26 5.39
CA ASP A 263 15.80 3.22 4.37
C ASP A 263 14.85 3.44 3.17
N ASN A 264 13.95 4.44 3.25
CA ASN A 264 13.02 4.75 2.15
C ASN A 264 13.73 5.55 1.05
N PRO A 265 13.81 5.02 -0.20
CA PRO A 265 14.53 5.67 -1.29
C PRO A 265 14.03 7.09 -1.61
N SER A 266 12.71 7.29 -1.68
CA SER A 266 12.11 8.58 -2.03
C SER A 266 12.42 9.64 -0.97
N LEU A 267 12.30 9.31 0.33
CA LEU A 267 12.66 10.24 1.41
C LEU A 267 14.17 10.49 1.45
N LYS A 268 15.00 9.47 1.16
CA LYS A 268 16.46 9.63 1.06
C LYS A 268 16.83 10.59 -0.08
N ALA A 269 16.19 10.47 -1.24
CA ALA A 269 16.37 11.39 -2.35
C ALA A 269 15.96 12.83 -1.98
N VAL A 270 14.79 13.01 -1.36
CA VAL A 270 14.33 14.33 -0.91
C VAL A 270 15.27 14.95 0.12
N ARG A 271 15.76 14.16 1.08
CA ARG A 271 16.79 14.62 2.03
C ARG A 271 18.06 15.03 1.30
N ARG A 272 18.57 14.22 0.37
CA ARG A 272 19.75 14.55 -0.45
C ARG A 272 19.56 15.86 -1.22
N LEU A 273 18.37 16.12 -1.75
CA LEU A 273 18.04 17.40 -2.38
C LEU A 273 18.09 18.58 -1.39
N ALA A 274 17.63 18.39 -0.15
CA ALA A 274 17.73 19.41 0.89
C ALA A 274 19.19 19.66 1.30
N GLU A 275 20.01 18.61 1.40
CA GLU A 275 21.45 18.72 1.68
C GLU A 275 22.18 19.44 0.54
N TYR A 276 21.77 19.21 -0.71
CA TYR A 276 22.31 19.88 -1.90
C TYR A 276 22.08 21.39 -1.92
N GLN A 277 21.01 21.89 -1.27
CA GLN A 277 20.79 23.33 -1.12
C GLN A 277 21.86 24.03 -0.26
N ASN A 278 22.64 23.28 0.53
CA ASN A 278 23.75 23.83 1.29
C ASN A 278 24.99 24.01 0.39
N PRO A 279 25.52 25.24 0.21
CA PRO A 279 26.69 25.49 -0.63
C PRO A 279 27.91 24.63 -0.29
N SER A 280 28.11 24.28 0.99
CA SER A 280 29.24 23.44 1.42
C SER A 280 29.13 21.99 0.94
N ASN A 281 27.92 21.48 0.74
CA ASN A 281 27.67 20.09 0.33
C ASN A 281 27.41 19.95 -1.17
N LYS A 282 27.00 21.04 -1.85
CA LYS A 282 26.54 21.08 -3.24
C LYS A 282 27.44 20.28 -4.19
N LYS A 283 28.74 20.59 -4.23
CA LYS A 283 29.72 19.94 -5.12
C LYS A 283 29.91 18.44 -4.84
N HIS A 284 29.92 18.07 -3.56
CA HIS A 284 30.09 16.67 -3.17
C HIS A 284 28.89 15.82 -3.61
N ILE A 285 27.68 16.30 -3.32
CA ILE A 285 26.43 15.61 -3.67
C ILE A 285 26.27 15.52 -5.19
N ALA A 286 26.55 16.59 -5.93
CA ALA A 286 26.54 16.58 -7.40
C ALA A 286 27.44 15.48 -7.97
N THR A 287 28.67 15.37 -7.47
CA THR A 287 29.64 14.36 -7.90
C THR A 287 29.17 12.95 -7.56
N GLU A 288 28.57 12.76 -6.38
CA GLU A 288 28.03 11.46 -5.95
C GLU A 288 26.87 11.01 -6.86
N VAL A 289 25.90 11.90 -7.11
CA VAL A 289 24.74 11.61 -7.96
C VAL A 289 25.19 11.28 -9.40
N GLN A 290 26.10 12.08 -9.96
CA GLN A 290 26.66 11.83 -11.29
C GLN A 290 27.32 10.44 -11.38
N ARG A 291 28.13 10.10 -10.38
CA ARG A 291 28.81 8.79 -10.31
C ARG A 291 27.80 7.65 -10.23
N GLU A 292 26.80 7.74 -9.34
CA GLU A 292 25.77 6.71 -9.18
C GLU A 292 24.96 6.49 -10.46
N VAL A 293 24.61 7.56 -11.19
CA VAL A 293 23.89 7.48 -12.46
C VAL A 293 24.78 6.90 -13.57
N SER A 294 26.06 7.27 -13.62
CA SER A 294 27.03 6.76 -14.60
C SER A 294 27.34 5.28 -14.41
N GLU A 295 27.45 4.83 -13.15
CA GLU A 295 27.69 3.43 -12.80
C GLU A 295 26.41 2.57 -12.84
N GLY A 296 25.22 3.18 -12.99
CA GLY A 296 23.94 2.48 -12.97
C GLY A 296 23.53 1.96 -11.59
N THR A 297 24.07 2.56 -10.52
CA THR A 297 23.81 2.20 -9.11
C THR A 297 22.79 3.12 -8.42
N ALA A 298 22.35 4.18 -9.10
CA ALA A 298 21.33 5.10 -8.61
C ALA A 298 19.97 4.40 -8.37
N ALA A 299 19.24 4.85 -7.35
CA ALA A 299 17.87 4.42 -7.10
C ALA A 299 16.94 4.86 -8.24
N THR A 300 15.98 4.00 -8.61
CA THR A 300 15.14 4.18 -9.80
C THR A 300 13.64 4.29 -9.50
N ASP A 301 13.25 4.55 -8.25
CA ASP A 301 11.88 5.01 -7.97
C ASP A 301 11.70 6.43 -8.51
N ASP A 302 10.46 6.78 -8.87
CA ASP A 302 10.15 8.04 -9.57
C ASP A 302 10.75 9.27 -8.89
N THR A 303 10.62 9.37 -7.57
CA THR A 303 11.15 10.52 -6.80
C THR A 303 12.67 10.58 -6.89
N SER A 304 13.37 9.46 -6.75
CA SER A 304 14.84 9.42 -6.88
C SER A 304 15.29 9.81 -8.29
N CYS A 305 14.62 9.32 -9.33
CA CYS A 305 14.91 9.70 -10.71
C CYS A 305 14.76 11.21 -10.94
N ILE A 306 13.64 11.78 -10.50
CA ILE A 306 13.34 13.21 -10.67
C ILE A 306 14.33 14.07 -9.90
N VAL A 307 14.62 13.73 -8.63
CA VAL A 307 15.57 14.47 -7.81
C VAL A 307 16.98 14.42 -8.39
N ALA A 308 17.45 13.24 -8.81
CA ALA A 308 18.76 13.10 -9.44
C ALA A 308 18.86 13.96 -10.72
N ALA A 309 17.83 13.92 -11.56
CA ALA A 309 17.77 14.72 -12.78
C ALA A 309 17.78 16.23 -12.50
N LEU A 310 17.06 16.70 -11.48
CA LEU A 310 17.07 18.11 -11.07
C LEU A 310 18.47 18.57 -10.67
N ILE A 311 19.19 17.78 -9.86
CA ILE A 311 20.57 18.08 -9.45
C ILE A 311 21.49 18.09 -10.67
N LEU A 312 21.38 17.09 -11.55
CA LEU A 312 22.25 16.98 -12.73
C LEU A 312 22.03 18.12 -13.72
N ASN A 313 20.77 18.54 -13.94
CA ASN A 313 20.46 19.68 -14.79
C ASN A 313 20.99 21.01 -14.23
N GLU A 314 20.87 21.22 -12.92
CA GLU A 314 21.40 22.40 -12.24
C GLU A 314 22.94 22.48 -12.33
N GLU A 315 23.61 21.32 -12.38
CA GLU A 315 25.07 21.21 -12.55
C GLU A 315 25.50 21.15 -14.02
N GLY A 316 24.58 21.34 -14.97
CA GLY A 316 24.89 21.39 -16.40
C GLY A 316 25.23 20.02 -17.01
N ASN A 317 24.70 18.93 -16.46
CA ASN A 317 24.88 17.57 -16.96
C ASN A 317 23.55 16.93 -17.43
N PRO A 318 22.97 17.42 -18.54
CA PRO A 318 21.67 16.95 -19.01
C PRO A 318 21.70 15.54 -19.61
N GLU A 319 22.87 15.04 -20.03
CA GLU A 319 23.01 13.69 -20.59
C GLU A 319 22.78 12.60 -19.54
N ASP A 320 23.37 12.76 -18.36
CA ASP A 320 23.14 11.86 -17.22
C ASP A 320 21.72 12.06 -16.67
N ALA A 321 21.19 13.29 -16.68
CA ALA A 321 19.79 13.55 -16.31
C ALA A 321 18.82 12.77 -17.22
N MET A 322 19.03 12.79 -18.55
CA MET A 322 18.25 11.97 -19.48
C MET A 322 18.39 10.47 -19.21
N ARG A 323 19.60 10.00 -18.87
CA ARG A 323 19.83 8.58 -18.58
C ARG A 323 19.02 8.09 -17.37
N ILE A 324 18.94 8.89 -16.31
CA ILE A 324 18.16 8.52 -15.12
C ILE A 324 16.66 8.72 -15.33
N LEU A 325 16.24 9.76 -16.05
CA LEU A 325 14.82 9.99 -16.38
C LEU A 325 14.23 8.89 -17.25
N ALA A 326 15.03 8.27 -18.12
CA ALA A 326 14.61 7.11 -18.92
C ALA A 326 14.17 5.88 -18.09
N LYS A 327 14.41 5.89 -16.76
CA LYS A 327 13.97 4.84 -15.83
C LYS A 327 12.57 5.07 -15.25
N SER A 328 11.99 6.25 -15.43
CA SER A 328 10.65 6.60 -14.94
C SER A 328 9.72 6.98 -16.11
N SER A 329 8.44 6.64 -15.97
CA SER A 329 7.37 6.99 -16.92
C SER A 329 6.31 7.92 -16.34
N SER A 330 6.51 8.37 -15.09
CA SER A 330 5.60 9.27 -14.38
C SER A 330 5.46 10.60 -15.12
N LEU A 331 4.31 11.27 -14.98
CA LEU A 331 4.05 12.54 -15.64
C LEU A 331 5.08 13.62 -15.24
N GLU A 332 5.54 13.59 -13.98
CA GLU A 332 6.59 14.47 -13.50
C GLU A 332 7.96 14.16 -14.11
N ALA A 333 8.34 12.90 -14.25
CA ALA A 333 9.57 12.52 -14.97
C ALA A 333 9.54 12.92 -16.45
N ARG A 334 8.37 12.84 -17.09
CA ARG A 334 8.18 13.33 -18.47
C ARG A 334 8.32 14.84 -18.57
N SER A 335 7.75 15.60 -17.62
CA SER A 335 7.93 17.05 -17.55
C SER A 335 9.41 17.42 -17.34
N ALA A 336 10.11 16.71 -16.44
CA ALA A 336 11.56 16.87 -16.25
C ALA A 336 12.36 16.50 -17.51
N THR A 337 11.91 15.52 -18.28
CA THR A 337 12.50 15.14 -19.58
C THR A 337 12.34 16.26 -20.60
N VAL A 338 11.15 16.86 -20.70
CA VAL A 338 10.91 18.05 -21.55
C VAL A 338 11.85 19.18 -21.17
N PHE A 339 11.93 19.51 -19.87
CA PHE A 339 12.85 20.54 -19.37
C PHE A 339 14.30 20.27 -19.76
N THR A 340 14.78 19.03 -19.53
CA THR A 340 16.15 18.61 -19.87
C THR A 340 16.43 18.73 -21.37
N LEU A 341 15.49 18.28 -22.21
CA LEU A 341 15.62 18.37 -23.66
C LEU A 341 15.67 19.81 -24.16
N LEU A 342 14.93 20.72 -23.53
CA LEU A 342 14.99 22.15 -23.86
C LEU A 342 16.34 22.77 -23.46
N GLN A 343 16.93 22.37 -22.33
CA GLN A 343 18.29 22.78 -21.97
C GLN A 343 19.35 22.28 -22.96
N MET A 344 19.10 21.14 -23.62
CA MET A 344 19.96 20.59 -24.67
C MET A 344 19.68 21.17 -26.07
N ASP A 345 18.80 22.17 -26.19
CA ASP A 345 18.35 22.74 -27.47
C ASP A 345 17.71 21.69 -28.41
N ARG A 346 17.06 20.66 -27.84
CA ARG A 346 16.39 19.56 -28.54
C ARG A 346 14.88 19.72 -28.54
N VAL A 347 14.41 20.87 -29.06
CA VAL A 347 12.98 21.20 -29.16
C VAL A 347 12.18 20.14 -29.93
N ASP A 348 12.81 19.49 -30.93
CA ASP A 348 12.21 18.40 -31.70
C ASP A 348 11.84 17.17 -30.86
N LEU A 349 12.70 16.82 -29.89
CA LEU A 349 12.46 15.71 -28.97
C LEU A 349 11.53 16.13 -27.83
N ALA A 350 11.66 17.36 -27.34
CA ALA A 350 10.77 17.91 -26.32
C ALA A 350 9.30 17.89 -26.79
N LEU A 351 9.05 18.24 -28.07
CA LEU A 351 7.74 18.12 -28.69
C LEU A 351 7.21 16.68 -28.75
N LYS A 352 8.08 15.70 -29.01
CA LYS A 352 7.68 14.27 -29.02
C LYS A 352 7.30 13.80 -27.62
N GLU A 353 8.04 14.24 -26.59
CA GLU A 353 7.73 13.86 -25.22
C GLU A 353 6.47 14.55 -24.71
N LEU A 354 6.26 15.83 -25.04
CA LEU A 354 5.04 16.56 -24.73
C LEU A 354 3.79 15.91 -25.32
N LYS A 355 3.85 15.37 -26.55
CA LYS A 355 2.73 14.60 -27.13
C LYS A 355 2.35 13.40 -26.27
N LYS A 356 3.33 12.69 -25.71
CA LYS A 356 3.07 11.57 -24.78
C LYS A 356 2.46 12.07 -23.47
N MET A 357 2.83 13.26 -23.00
CA MET A 357 2.20 13.86 -21.82
C MET A 357 0.72 14.19 -22.07
N ASN A 358 0.39 14.75 -23.24
CA ASN A 358 -1.01 15.02 -23.62
C ASN A 358 -1.85 13.75 -23.71
N GLU A 359 -1.27 12.64 -24.19
CA GLU A 359 -1.96 11.34 -24.23
C GLU A 359 -2.27 10.79 -22.81
N VAL A 360 -1.46 11.16 -21.81
CA VAL A 360 -1.68 10.76 -20.42
C VAL A 360 -2.72 11.66 -19.76
N ASP A 361 -2.52 12.98 -19.80
CA ASP A 361 -3.42 13.98 -19.26
C ASP A 361 -3.04 15.36 -19.84
N GLU A 362 -3.84 15.87 -20.77
CA GLU A 362 -3.63 17.19 -21.38
C GLU A 362 -3.91 18.34 -20.41
N ASP A 363 -4.84 18.17 -19.47
CA ASP A 363 -5.27 19.22 -18.53
C ASP A 363 -4.39 19.28 -17.26
N ALA A 364 -3.53 18.28 -17.06
CA ALA A 364 -2.59 18.28 -15.95
C ALA A 364 -1.69 19.53 -15.96
N THR A 365 -1.50 20.13 -14.78
CA THR A 365 -0.67 21.33 -14.61
C THR A 365 0.76 21.15 -15.16
N LEU A 366 1.35 19.96 -14.99
CA LEU A 366 2.68 19.63 -15.50
C LEU A 366 2.73 19.59 -17.04
N THR A 367 1.66 19.11 -17.67
CA THR A 367 1.52 19.06 -19.12
C THR A 367 1.38 20.46 -19.69
N GLN A 368 0.50 21.28 -19.11
CA GLN A 368 0.34 22.68 -19.48
C GLN A 368 1.63 23.48 -19.29
N LEU A 369 2.36 23.26 -18.19
CA LEU A 369 3.63 23.95 -17.94
C LEU A 369 4.69 23.56 -18.98
N SER A 370 4.78 22.27 -19.30
CA SER A 370 5.68 21.75 -20.31
C SER A 370 5.33 22.28 -21.72
N LEU A 371 4.04 22.42 -22.02
CA LEU A 371 3.56 23.05 -23.25
C LEU A 371 3.98 24.52 -23.34
N ALA A 372 3.86 25.29 -22.24
CA ALA A 372 4.32 26.67 -22.21
C ALA A 372 5.83 26.78 -22.47
N TRP A 373 6.66 25.94 -21.84
CA TRP A 373 8.11 25.91 -22.06
C TRP A 373 8.48 25.56 -23.50
N VAL A 374 7.83 24.56 -24.10
CA VAL A 374 8.07 24.18 -25.50
C VAL A 374 7.64 25.31 -26.44
N ASN A 375 6.49 25.94 -26.19
CA ASN A 375 6.02 27.07 -26.98
C ASN A 375 6.97 28.28 -26.89
N MET A 376 7.56 28.54 -25.71
CA MET A 376 8.62 29.54 -25.55
C MET A 376 9.82 29.23 -26.44
N ALA A 377 10.29 27.98 -26.43
CA ALA A 377 11.44 27.55 -27.23
C ALA A 377 11.17 27.57 -28.75
N MET A 378 9.94 27.27 -29.18
CA MET A 378 9.54 27.38 -30.59
C MET A 378 9.48 28.83 -31.10
N GLY A 379 9.16 29.78 -30.21
CA GLY A 379 9.09 31.20 -30.53
C GLY A 379 7.93 31.56 -31.47
N LYS A 380 8.05 32.74 -32.10
CA LYS A 380 7.11 33.26 -33.12
C LYS A 380 5.65 33.29 -32.63
N ASP A 381 4.74 32.66 -33.38
CA ASP A 381 3.31 32.57 -33.12
C ASP A 381 2.99 31.78 -31.83
N LYS A 382 3.89 30.90 -31.38
CA LYS A 382 3.72 30.11 -30.15
C LYS A 382 3.95 30.88 -28.85
N LEU A 383 4.62 32.02 -28.91
CA LEU A 383 4.82 32.86 -27.73
C LEU A 383 3.50 33.39 -27.17
N LYS A 384 2.49 33.59 -28.01
CA LYS A 384 1.17 34.03 -27.54
C LYS A 384 0.48 32.94 -26.72
N ASP A 385 0.56 31.69 -27.19
CA ASP A 385 0.02 30.53 -26.50
C ASP A 385 0.70 30.32 -25.15
N ALA A 386 2.05 30.42 -25.09
CA ALA A 386 2.80 30.34 -23.84
C ALA A 386 2.38 31.41 -22.82
N TYR A 387 2.16 32.65 -23.27
CA TYR A 387 1.71 33.74 -22.39
C TYR A 387 0.36 33.42 -21.75
N TYR A 388 -0.61 32.94 -22.53
CA TYR A 388 -1.94 32.61 -22.02
C TYR A 388 -1.93 31.44 -21.06
N ILE A 389 -1.08 30.43 -21.29
CA ILE A 389 -0.95 29.30 -20.36
C ILE A 389 -0.46 29.80 -18.99
N PHE A 390 0.58 30.66 -18.95
CA PHE A 390 1.03 31.24 -17.68
C PHE A 390 -0.02 32.14 -17.03
N GLN A 391 -0.78 32.91 -17.84
CA GLN A 391 -1.88 33.72 -17.32
C GLN A 391 -2.96 32.84 -16.68
N GLU A 392 -3.39 31.77 -17.36
CA GLU A 392 -4.38 30.83 -16.85
C GLU A 392 -3.91 30.16 -15.55
N MET A 393 -2.62 29.79 -15.46
CA MET A 393 -2.07 29.26 -14.21
C MET A 393 -2.12 30.28 -13.07
N MET A 394 -1.82 31.55 -13.34
CA MET A 394 -1.92 32.60 -12.32
C MET A 394 -3.37 32.86 -11.91
N ASP A 395 -4.32 32.80 -12.86
CA ASP A 395 -5.74 32.97 -12.57
C ASP A 395 -6.28 31.79 -11.73
N LYS A 396 -5.79 30.56 -11.99
CA LYS A 396 -6.23 29.34 -11.30
C LYS A 396 -5.60 29.13 -9.93
N TYR A 397 -4.30 29.41 -9.79
CA TYR A 397 -3.52 29.06 -8.59
C TYR A 397 -2.99 30.29 -7.82
N GLY A 398 -3.21 31.50 -8.34
CA GLY A 398 -2.64 32.73 -7.81
C GLY A 398 -1.28 33.06 -8.42
N GLN A 399 -0.87 34.31 -8.26
CA GLN A 399 0.41 34.80 -8.77
C GLN A 399 1.57 34.35 -7.88
N SER A 400 2.65 33.86 -8.50
CA SER A 400 3.92 33.55 -7.83
C SER A 400 5.07 34.28 -8.53
N PRO A 401 6.18 34.58 -7.83
CA PRO A 401 7.35 35.19 -8.46
C PRO A 401 7.83 34.43 -9.70
N GLN A 402 7.78 33.09 -9.67
CA GLN A 402 8.20 32.24 -10.79
C GLN A 402 7.26 32.36 -11.99
N LEU A 403 5.93 32.38 -11.76
CA LEU A 403 4.96 32.55 -12.84
C LEU A 403 5.03 33.95 -13.47
N LEU A 404 5.23 34.98 -12.64
CA LEU A 404 5.43 36.35 -13.12
C LEU A 404 6.71 36.46 -13.95
N VAL A 405 7.83 35.92 -13.47
CA VAL A 405 9.09 35.90 -14.22
C VAL A 405 8.94 35.12 -15.53
N ALA A 406 8.26 33.97 -15.52
CA ALA A 406 8.02 33.20 -16.75
C ALA A 406 7.16 33.99 -17.75
N GLN A 407 6.12 34.66 -17.29
CA GLN A 407 5.29 35.52 -18.14
C GLN A 407 6.07 36.73 -18.69
N SER A 408 6.86 37.42 -17.86
CA SER A 408 7.75 38.50 -18.30
C SER A 408 8.77 38.01 -19.33
N ALA A 409 9.34 36.81 -19.15
CA ALA A 409 10.24 36.21 -20.14
C ALA A 409 9.56 36.00 -21.49
N VAL A 410 8.29 35.57 -21.51
CA VAL A 410 7.51 35.48 -22.75
C VAL A 410 7.33 36.86 -23.40
N LEU A 411 7.03 37.90 -22.63
CA LEU A 411 6.87 39.27 -23.15
C LEU A 411 8.19 39.81 -23.74
N ILE A 412 9.32 39.53 -23.10
CA ILE A 412 10.66 39.83 -23.63
C ILE A 412 10.89 39.12 -24.96
N LEU A 413 10.56 37.83 -25.05
CA LEU A 413 10.66 37.06 -26.31
C LEU A 413 9.73 37.59 -27.41
N GLN A 414 8.59 38.21 -27.05
CA GLN A 414 7.69 38.90 -27.98
C GLN A 414 8.17 40.30 -28.38
N GLY A 415 9.27 40.81 -27.80
CA GLY A 415 9.76 42.18 -28.02
C GLY A 415 8.97 43.26 -27.26
N LYS A 416 8.15 42.88 -26.27
CA LYS A 416 7.31 43.78 -25.47
C LYS A 416 7.99 44.21 -24.15
N TYR A 417 9.16 44.81 -24.26
CA TYR A 417 10.01 45.13 -23.09
C TYR A 417 9.40 46.09 -22.07
N LYS A 418 8.40 46.89 -22.45
CA LYS A 418 7.70 47.81 -21.52
C LYS A 418 6.63 47.10 -20.68
N ASP A 419 6.07 46.02 -21.22
CA ASP A 419 5.02 45.24 -20.56
C ASP A 419 5.62 44.15 -19.67
N ALA A 420 6.85 43.71 -19.98
CA ALA A 420 7.63 42.73 -19.26
C ALA A 420 8.22 43.29 -17.95
#